data_AF-A0A2W2HV72-F1
#
_entry.id   AF-A0A2W2HV72-F1
#
_cell.length_a   1.000
_cell.length_b   1.000
_cell.length_c   1.000
_cell.angle_alpha   90.00
_cell.angle_beta   90.00
_cell.angle_gamma   90.00
#
_symmetry.space_group_name_H-M   'P 1'
#
loop_
_entity.id
_entity.type
_entity.pdbx_description
1 polymer ?
#
loop_
_entity_poly.entity_id
_entity_poly.type
_entity_poly.pdbx_seq_one_letter_code
_entity_poly.pdbx_strand_id
1 'polypeptide(L)'
;MTVTWEFSDGPAEKALALAERWLAEQLGEGTPPPRPVRVACQSITTTRPSVLTARRQALGLTVRQLAARARIDPQVIAAAENGALAPGTAGYSRVSAVLTDLEVR
;
A
#
# COMPACT_ATOMS: atom_id res chain seq x y z
N MET A 1 -25.57 5.83 4.25
CA MET A 1 -24.56 6.82 3.83
C MET A 1 -23.24 6.09 3.71
N THR A 2 -22.62 6.10 2.53
CA THR A 2 -21.31 5.49 2.32
C THR A 2 -20.27 6.61 2.33
N VAL A 3 -19.29 6.49 3.21
CA VAL A 3 -18.23 7.49 3.38
C VAL A 3 -16.92 6.83 3.01
N THR A 4 -16.20 7.39 2.03
CA THR A 4 -14.98 6.82 1.46
C THR A 4 -13.83 7.78 1.67
N TRP A 5 -12.82 7.35 2.42
CA TRP A 5 -11.66 8.16 2.79
C TRP A 5 -10.37 7.50 2.34
N GLU A 6 -9.38 8.31 1.99
CA GLU A 6 -8.03 7.86 1.68
C GLU A 6 -7.13 8.07 2.89
N PHE A 7 -6.33 7.05 3.22
CA PHE A 7 -5.41 7.10 4.35
C PHE A 7 -4.04 6.62 3.88
N SER A 8 -3.05 7.49 4.00
CA SER A 8 -1.75 7.30 3.36
C SER A 8 -0.77 6.45 4.17
N ASP A 9 -1.01 6.23 5.47
CA ASP A 9 -0.07 5.45 6.30
C ASP A 9 -0.63 5.03 7.68
N GLY A 10 -0.72 3.73 7.94
CA GLY A 10 -1.00 3.15 9.27
C GLY A 10 -1.96 1.95 9.28
N PRO A 11 -2.07 1.23 10.42
CA PRO A 11 -2.91 0.03 10.53
C PRO A 11 -4.41 0.37 10.40
N ALA A 12 -5.19 -0.58 9.88
CA ALA A 12 -6.63 -0.43 9.65
C ALA A 12 -7.41 0.04 10.89
N GLU A 13 -6.94 -0.33 12.09
CA GLU A 13 -7.50 0.08 13.38
C GLU A 13 -7.47 1.61 13.58
N LYS A 14 -6.41 2.29 13.14
CA LYS A 14 -6.32 3.76 13.22
C LYS A 14 -7.28 4.44 12.24
N ALA A 15 -7.44 3.87 11.04
CA ALA A 15 -8.39 4.36 10.06
C ALA A 15 -9.84 4.20 10.56
N LEU A 16 -10.15 3.09 11.23
CA LEU A 16 -11.44 2.86 11.86
C LEU A 16 -11.74 3.88 12.97
N ALA A 17 -10.79 4.08 13.90
CA ALA A 17 -10.95 5.04 14.99
C ALA A 17 -11.16 6.48 14.47
N LEU A 18 -10.47 6.89 13.41
CA LEU A 18 -10.66 8.20 12.77
C LEU A 18 -12.04 8.33 12.12
N ALA A 19 -12.49 7.28 11.43
CA ALA A 19 -13.81 7.26 10.80
C ALA A 19 -14.92 7.37 11.86
N GLU A 20 -14.82 6.63 12.96
CA GLU A 20 -15.77 6.68 14.08
C GLU A 20 -15.82 8.06 14.73
N ARG A 21 -14.65 8.69 14.97
CA ARG A 21 -14.58 10.02 15.57
C ARG A 21 -15.27 11.08 14.70
N TRP A 22 -15.00 11.08 13.40
CA TRP A 22 -15.65 12.02 12.49
C TRP A 22 -17.15 11.79 12.36
N LEU A 23 -17.58 10.53 12.35
CA LEU A 23 -19.01 10.20 12.38
C LEU A 23 -19.69 10.77 13.63
N ALA A 24 -19.04 10.68 14.80
CA ALA A 24 -19.55 11.27 16.03
C ALA A 24 -19.62 12.81 15.95
N GLU A 25 -18.62 13.46 15.34
CA GLU A 25 -18.62 14.91 15.12
C GLU A 25 -19.76 15.36 14.18
N GLN A 26 -20.05 14.60 13.12
CA GLN A 26 -21.09 14.94 12.14
C GLN A 26 -22.52 14.69 12.64
N LEU A 27 -22.71 13.68 13.50
CA LEU A 27 -24.03 13.28 13.99
C LEU A 27 -24.47 14.04 15.25
N GLY A 28 -23.58 14.86 15.83
CA GLY A 28 -23.80 15.56 17.10
C GLY A 28 -23.67 14.64 18.32
N GLU A 29 -23.32 15.21 19.47
CA GLU A 29 -23.18 14.47 20.72
C GLU A 29 -24.45 13.69 21.06
N GLY A 30 -24.32 12.38 21.32
CA GLY A 30 -25.41 11.51 21.78
C GLY A 30 -26.06 10.63 20.71
N THR A 31 -25.74 10.82 19.43
CA THR A 31 -26.27 9.95 18.36
C THR A 31 -25.25 8.86 18.02
N PRO A 32 -25.54 7.56 18.29
CA PRO A 32 -24.62 6.49 17.93
C PRO A 32 -24.50 6.38 16.40
N PRO A 33 -23.30 6.09 15.86
CA PRO A 33 -23.11 5.97 14.42
C PRO A 33 -23.96 4.83 13.85
N PRO A 34 -24.53 5.00 12.64
CA PRO A 34 -25.30 3.97 11.99
C PRO A 34 -24.42 2.74 11.73
N ARG A 35 -24.76 1.61 12.35
CA ARG A 35 -24.07 0.35 12.13
C ARG A 35 -24.65 -0.37 10.89
N PRO A 36 -23.83 -1.07 10.08
CA PRO A 36 -22.38 -1.20 10.19
C PRO A 36 -21.62 -0.10 9.43
N VAL A 37 -20.65 0.54 10.08
CA VAL A 37 -19.63 1.36 9.41
C VAL A 37 -18.68 0.42 8.68
N ARG A 38 -18.59 0.55 7.36
CA ARG A 38 -17.63 -0.22 6.54
C ARG A 38 -16.47 0.69 6.17
N VAL A 39 -15.29 0.37 6.68
CA VAL A 39 -14.05 1.08 6.33
C VAL A 39 -13.32 0.28 5.26
N ALA A 40 -13.23 0.82 4.06
CA ALA A 40 -12.38 0.29 3.01
C ALA A 40 -10.99 0.92 3.15
N CYS A 41 -10.06 0.21 3.80
CA CYS A 41 -8.66 0.61 3.80
C CYS A 41 -8.03 0.16 2.48
N GLN A 42 -7.75 1.10 1.59
CA GLN A 42 -6.78 0.85 0.53
C GLN A 42 -5.42 1.25 1.08
N SER A 43 -4.53 0.29 1.31
CA SER A 43 -3.14 0.61 1.60
C SER A 43 -2.52 1.18 0.33
N ILE A 44 -2.53 2.51 0.20
CA ILE A 44 -1.67 3.18 -0.76
C ILE A 44 -0.28 3.15 -0.13
N THR A 45 0.35 1.97 -0.16
CA THR A 45 1.75 1.86 0.23
C THR A 45 2.52 2.61 -0.84
N THR A 46 2.75 3.89 -0.58
CA THR A 46 3.64 4.73 -1.37
C THR A 46 5.05 4.28 -0.99
N THR A 47 5.37 3.02 -1.30
CA THR A 47 6.65 2.43 -0.99
C THR A 47 7.68 3.34 -1.66
N ARG A 48 8.56 3.93 -0.86
CA ARG A 48 9.58 4.81 -1.46
C ARG A 48 10.42 3.95 -2.40
N PRO A 49 10.85 4.46 -3.57
CA PRO A 49 11.70 3.71 -4.49
C PRO A 49 12.92 3.07 -3.81
N SER A 50 13.49 3.77 -2.82
CA SER A 50 14.59 3.29 -1.97
C SER A 50 14.26 2.02 -1.16
N VAL A 51 13.00 1.80 -0.80
CA VAL A 51 12.55 0.61 -0.06
C VAL A 51 12.54 -0.62 -0.96
N LEU A 52 12.15 -0.51 -2.24
CA LEU A 52 12.18 -1.63 -3.18
C LEU A 52 13.61 -2.15 -3.36
N THR A 53 14.56 -1.23 -3.54
CA THR A 53 16.00 -1.55 -3.67
C THR A 53 16.51 -2.25 -2.42
N ALA A 54 16.22 -1.70 -1.23
CA ALA A 54 16.65 -2.27 0.04
C ALA A 54 16.08 -3.68 0.26
N ARG A 55 14.79 -3.90 -0.02
CA ARG A 55 14.14 -5.21 0.09
C ARG A 55 14.75 -6.23 -0.87
N ARG A 56 14.94 -5.86 -2.14
CA ARG A 56 15.60 -6.74 -3.12
C ARG A 56 17.00 -7.15 -2.65
N GLN A 57 17.78 -6.19 -2.14
CA GLN A 57 19.12 -6.45 -1.62
C GLN A 57 19.10 -7.35 -0.38
N ALA A 58 18.17 -7.14 0.55
CA ALA A 58 18.01 -7.97 1.74
C ALA A 58 17.70 -9.44 1.40
N LEU A 59 16.96 -9.67 0.32
CA LEU A 59 16.65 -11.00 -0.22
C LEU A 59 17.80 -11.58 -1.07
N GLY A 60 18.94 -10.88 -1.21
CA GLY A 60 20.09 -11.32 -2.00
C GLY A 60 19.80 -11.42 -3.50
N LEU A 61 18.80 -10.69 -4.01
CA LEU A 61 18.36 -10.80 -5.39
C LEU A 61 19.04 -9.78 -6.30
N THR A 62 19.42 -10.23 -7.50
CA THR A 62 19.76 -9.32 -8.61
C THR A 62 18.49 -8.78 -9.26
N VAL A 63 18.61 -7.63 -9.96
CA VAL A 63 17.51 -7.04 -10.74
C VAL A 63 16.94 -8.06 -11.74
N ARG A 64 17.80 -8.83 -12.41
CA ARG A 64 17.39 -9.88 -13.37
C ARG A 64 16.59 -11.00 -12.72
N GLN A 65 17.00 -11.45 -11.52
CA GLN A 65 16.28 -12.49 -10.78
C GLN A 65 14.92 -12.00 -10.27
N LEU A 66 14.83 -10.74 -9.81
CA LEU A 66 13.56 -10.15 -9.42
C LEU A 66 12.64 -9.99 -10.64
N ALA A 67 13.16 -9.49 -11.77
CA ALA A 67 12.45 -9.36 -13.03
C ALA A 67 11.88 -10.71 -13.51
N ALA A 68 12.69 -11.78 -13.45
CA ALA A 68 12.25 -13.12 -13.81
C ALA A 68 11.11 -13.63 -12.92
N ARG A 69 11.20 -13.41 -11.59
CA ARG A 69 10.14 -13.77 -10.64
C ARG A 69 8.86 -12.94 -10.86
N ALA A 70 9.02 -11.66 -11.14
CA ALA A 70 7.93 -10.74 -11.39
C ALA A 70 7.37 -10.81 -12.83
N ARG A 71 8.01 -11.58 -13.72
CA ARG A 71 7.66 -11.70 -15.15
C ARG A 71 7.48 -10.34 -15.84
N ILE A 72 8.41 -9.44 -15.57
CA ILE A 72 8.45 -8.09 -16.15
C ILE A 72 9.87 -7.78 -16.62
N ASP A 73 9.99 -6.79 -17.50
CA ASP A 73 11.29 -6.38 -18.03
C ASP A 73 12.20 -5.83 -16.90
N PRO A 74 13.49 -6.19 -16.86
CA PRO A 74 14.46 -5.65 -15.91
C PRO A 74 14.51 -4.11 -15.85
N GLN A 75 14.25 -3.42 -16.97
CA GLN A 75 14.18 -1.96 -17.02
C GLN A 75 13.02 -1.42 -16.19
N VAL A 76 11.89 -2.14 -16.09
CA VAL A 76 10.75 -1.75 -15.25
C VAL A 76 11.13 -1.82 -13.77
N ILE A 77 11.90 -2.83 -13.37
CA ILE A 77 12.45 -2.92 -12.01
C ILE A 77 13.35 -1.72 -11.72
N ALA A 78 14.30 -1.43 -12.62
CA ALA A 78 15.21 -0.30 -12.44
C ALA A 78 14.46 1.04 -12.39
N ALA A 79 13.44 1.23 -13.23
CA ALA A 79 12.60 2.42 -13.21
C ALA A 79 11.82 2.55 -11.89
N ALA A 80 11.30 1.45 -11.35
CA ALA A 80 10.61 1.44 -10.06
C ALA A 80 11.56 1.73 -8.89
N GLU A 81 12.76 1.15 -8.89
CA GLU A 81 13.80 1.36 -7.86
C GLU A 81 14.37 2.79 -7.87
N ASN A 82 14.45 3.42 -9.04
CA ASN A 82 14.92 4.80 -9.19
C ASN A 82 13.81 5.85 -9.02
N GLY A 83 12.55 5.43 -8.83
CA GLY A 83 11.42 6.34 -8.67
C GLY A 83 10.92 6.99 -9.96
N ALA A 84 11.39 6.51 -11.11
CA ALA A 84 10.87 6.91 -12.42
C ALA A 84 9.47 6.32 -12.70
N LEU A 85 9.02 5.36 -11.87
CA LEU A 85 7.74 4.70 -12.00
C LEU A 85 6.84 5.08 -10.82
N ALA A 86 5.69 5.69 -11.11
CA ALA A 86 4.78 6.15 -10.07
C ALA A 86 4.18 4.97 -9.26
N PRO A 87 4.01 5.13 -7.93
CA PRO A 87 3.25 4.20 -7.11
C PRO A 87 1.84 3.99 -7.69
N GLY A 88 1.37 2.75 -7.71
CA GLY A 88 0.05 2.38 -8.24
C GLY A 88 0.03 2.02 -9.73
N THR A 89 1.10 2.27 -10.49
CA THR A 89 1.22 1.70 -11.83
C THR A 89 1.34 0.18 -11.77
N ALA A 90 0.83 -0.53 -12.79
CA ALA A 90 0.83 -1.99 -12.81
C ALA A 90 2.23 -2.60 -12.65
N GLY A 91 3.25 -1.95 -13.21
CA GLY A 91 4.65 -2.31 -13.03
C GLY A 91 5.07 -2.20 -11.57
N TYR A 92 4.84 -1.05 -10.93
CA TYR A 92 5.17 -0.80 -9.53
C TYR A 92 4.54 -1.83 -8.60
N SER A 93 3.23 -2.01 -8.73
CA SER A 93 2.44 -2.90 -7.87
C SER A 93 2.91 -4.34 -8.00
N ARG A 94 3.31 -4.77 -9.20
CA ARG A 94 3.84 -6.12 -9.42
C ARG A 94 5.22 -6.31 -8.78
N VAL A 95 6.13 -5.33 -8.85
CA VAL A 95 7.41 -5.39 -8.12
C VAL A 95 7.18 -5.50 -6.62
N SER A 96 6.35 -4.61 -6.08
CA SER A 96 6.07 -4.55 -4.64
C SER A 96 5.42 -5.85 -4.13
N ALA A 97 4.45 -6.40 -4.87
CA ALA A 97 3.77 -7.63 -4.48
C ALA A 97 4.72 -8.84 -4.44
N VAL A 98 5.62 -8.97 -5.43
CA VAL A 98 6.57 -10.08 -5.51
C VAL A 98 7.59 -10.01 -4.37
N LEU A 99 8.09 -8.82 -4.04
CA LEU A 99 8.99 -8.66 -2.91
C LEU A 99 8.31 -9.05 -1.59
N THR A 100 7.05 -8.66 -1.40
CA THR A 100 6.28 -9.04 -0.20
C THR A 100 5.98 -10.54 -0.12
N ASP A 101 5.68 -11.22 -1.23
CA ASP A 101 5.50 -12.69 -1.22
C ASP A 101 6.78 -13.43 -0.80
N LEU A 102 7.95 -12.90 -1.21
CA LEU A 102 9.26 -13.50 -0.89
C LEU A 102 9.71 -13.24 0.55
N GLU A 103 9.22 -12.18 1.20
CA GLU A 103 9.53 -11.87 2.60
C GLU A 103 8.79 -12.78 3.60
N VAL A 104 7.68 -13.40 3.19
CA VAL A 104 6.82 -14.22 4.05
C VAL A 104 7.22 -15.72 4.02
N ARG A 105 8.16 -16.11 3.17
CA ARG A 105 8.63 -17.50 3.01
C ARG A 105 9.96 -17.74 3.72
#